data_AF-A0A0F2PAT0-F1
#
_entry.id   AF-A0A0F2PAT0-F1
#
_cell.length_a   1.000
_cell.length_b   1.000
_cell.length_c   1.000
_cell.angle_alpha   90.00
_cell.angle_beta   90.00
_cell.angle_gamma   90.00
#
_symmetry.space_group_name_H-M   'P 1'
#
loop_
_entity.id
_entity.type
_entity.pdbx_description
1 polymer ?
#
loop_
_entity_poly.entity_id
_entity_poly.type
_entity_poly.pdbx_seq_one_letter_code
_entity_poly.pdbx_strand_id
1 'polypeptide(L)'
;MAFEVYMPRSSSDNRVALTKHHIRLGNRMASYLKSDRVEVAYDKTSGKLRVKGIKEGGIKISKNKIGAQGIFKYFNLDKKGSYPAEYIEKEDAIYVQIEAGE
;
A
#
# COMPACT_ATOMS: atom_id res chain seq x y z
N MET A 1 -4.79 35.56 -23.10
CA MET A 1 -4.07 34.27 -23.12
C MET A 1 -4.60 33.43 -21.96
N ALA A 2 -5.18 32.27 -22.24
CA ALA A 2 -5.68 31.35 -21.22
C ALA A 2 -4.69 30.19 -21.11
N PHE A 3 -4.19 29.93 -19.90
CA PHE A 3 -3.35 28.78 -19.63
C PHE A 3 -4.21 27.56 -19.29
N GLU A 4 -3.85 26.40 -19.82
CA GLU A 4 -4.37 25.13 -19.31
C GLU A 4 -3.62 24.77 -18.02
N VAL A 5 -4.34 24.72 -16.91
CA VAL A 5 -3.79 24.36 -15.59
C VAL A 5 -4.06 22.88 -15.34
N TYR A 6 -3.00 22.06 -15.40
CA TYR A 6 -3.05 20.68 -14.92
C TYR A 6 -2.89 20.66 -13.39
N MET A 7 -4.01 20.47 -12.68
CA MET A 7 -3.99 20.16 -11.25
C MET A 7 -4.17 18.65 -11.08
N PRO A 8 -3.12 17.88 -10.74
CA PRO A 8 -3.28 16.46 -10.44
C PRO A 8 -4.24 16.34 -9.26
N ARG A 9 -5.31 15.55 -9.43
CA ARG A 9 -6.29 15.29 -8.37
C ARG A 9 -5.54 14.81 -7.12
N SER A 10 -5.82 15.44 -5.98
CA SER A 10 -5.32 15.11 -4.64
C SER A 10 -5.49 13.63 -4.23
N SER A 11 -6.21 12.82 -5.03
CA SER A 11 -6.37 11.37 -4.88
C SER A 11 -5.13 10.52 -5.16
N SER A 12 -3.99 11.08 -5.57
CA SER A 12 -2.75 10.29 -5.75
C SER A 12 -2.05 9.93 -4.44
N ASP A 13 -2.35 10.63 -3.33
CA ASP A 13 -1.70 10.41 -2.03
C ASP A 13 -2.20 9.14 -1.31
N ASN A 14 -3.45 8.74 -1.53
CA ASN A 14 -4.10 7.58 -0.91
C ASN A 14 -4.11 6.36 -1.85
N ARG A 15 -2.96 6.06 -2.46
CA ARG A 15 -2.81 4.90 -3.34
C ARG A 15 -1.59 4.08 -3.01
N VAL A 16 -1.72 2.78 -3.21
CA VAL A 16 -0.63 1.82 -3.11
C VAL A 16 -0.49 1.11 -4.46
N ALA A 17 0.73 1.08 -5.00
CA ALA A 17 1.01 0.39 -6.24
C ALA A 17 1.63 -0.99 -5.99
N LEU A 18 1.01 -2.03 -6.55
CA LEU A 18 1.54 -3.39 -6.59
C LEU A 18 2.27 -3.57 -7.92
N THR A 19 3.58 -3.81 -7.83
CA THR A 19 4.44 -4.11 -8.98
C THR A 19 4.91 -5.56 -8.89
N LYS A 20 5.68 -6.04 -9.88
CA LYS A 20 6.23 -7.41 -9.83
C LYS A 20 7.07 -7.71 -8.57
N HIS A 21 7.79 -6.71 -8.05
CA HIS A 21 8.79 -6.91 -6.99
C HIS A 21 8.47 -6.17 -5.69
N HIS A 22 7.63 -5.14 -5.75
CA HIS A 22 7.41 -4.22 -4.64
C HIS A 22 5.94 -3.87 -4.46
N ILE A 23 5.56 -3.69 -3.20
CA ILE A 23 4.44 -2.85 -2.80
C ILE A 23 5.01 -1.44 -2.61
N ARG A 24 4.52 -0.46 -3.37
CA ARG A 24 4.93 0.94 -3.28
C ARG A 24 3.82 1.76 -2.62
N LEU A 25 4.10 2.28 -1.45
CA LEU A 25 3.20 3.18 -0.73
C LEU A 25 3.28 4.59 -1.32
N GLY A 26 2.19 5.36 -1.27
CA GLY A 26 2.28 6.80 -1.44
C GLY A 26 3.27 7.39 -0.45
N ASN A 27 4.06 8.40 -0.85
CA ASN A 27 5.11 8.96 0.02
C ASN A 27 4.54 9.45 1.36
N ARG A 28 3.38 10.09 1.33
CA ARG A 28 2.69 10.56 2.53
C ARG A 28 2.18 9.41 3.40
N MET A 29 1.65 8.35 2.79
CA MET A 29 1.21 7.15 3.52
C MET A 29 2.36 6.43 4.22
N ALA A 30 3.52 6.33 3.56
CA ALA A 30 4.71 5.74 4.17
C ALA A 30 5.12 6.50 5.42
N SER A 31 5.02 7.84 5.41
CA SER A 31 5.32 8.70 6.57
C SER A 31 4.28 8.61 7.70
N TYR A 32 3.08 8.08 7.45
CA TYR A 32 2.07 7.89 8.49
C TYR A 32 2.35 6.69 9.39
N LEU A 33 3.03 5.68 8.85
CA LEU A 33 3.42 4.50 9.62
C LEU A 33 4.42 4.90 10.69
N LYS A 34 4.17 4.49 11.93
CA LYS A 34 5.01 4.83 13.09
C LYS A 34 6.27 3.96 13.20
N SER A 35 6.51 3.09 12.22
CA SER A 35 7.63 2.15 12.17
C SER A 35 8.22 2.03 10.77
N ASP A 36 9.52 1.73 10.68
CA ASP A 36 10.21 1.38 9.44
C ASP A 36 10.09 -0.12 9.10
N ARG A 37 9.38 -0.90 9.91
CA ARG A 37 9.09 -2.32 9.68
C ARG A 37 7.60 -2.57 9.66
N VAL A 38 7.19 -3.48 8.78
CA VAL A 38 5.78 -3.82 8.58
C VAL A 38 5.54 -5.32 8.53
N GLU A 39 4.35 -5.71 8.99
CA GLU A 39 3.72 -6.96 8.58
C GLU A 39 2.77 -6.71 7.41
N VAL A 40 2.53 -7.75 6.60
CA VAL A 40 1.57 -7.71 5.51
C VAL A 40 0.61 -8.87 5.64
N ALA A 41 -0.69 -8.58 5.61
CA ALA A 41 -1.76 -9.57 5.61
C ALA A 41 -2.66 -9.37 4.39
N TYR A 42 -3.22 -10.47 3.88
CA TYR A 42 -4.17 -10.43 2.76
C TYR A 42 -5.42 -11.24 3.10
N ASP A 43 -6.57 -10.58 3.06
CA ASP A 43 -7.88 -11.22 3.11
C ASP A 43 -8.31 -11.57 1.68
N LYS A 44 -8.31 -12.86 1.37
CA LYS A 44 -8.70 -13.39 0.06
C LYS A 44 -10.20 -13.25 -0.20
N THR A 45 -11.02 -13.24 0.84
CA THR A 45 -12.47 -13.14 0.73
C THR A 45 -12.88 -11.71 0.41
N SER A 46 -12.29 -10.73 1.08
CA SER A 46 -12.64 -9.31 0.87
C SER A 46 -11.75 -8.60 -0.16
N GLY A 47 -10.72 -9.26 -0.70
CA GLY A 47 -9.75 -8.65 -1.61
C GLY A 47 -8.96 -7.48 -0.99
N LYS A 48 -8.75 -7.51 0.34
CA LYS A 48 -8.09 -6.41 1.08
C LYS A 48 -6.70 -6.82 1.54
N LEU A 49 -5.71 -5.98 1.24
CA LEU A 49 -4.35 -6.10 1.75
C LEU A 49 -4.14 -5.11 2.90
N ARG A 50 -3.60 -5.57 4.01
CA ARG A 50 -3.21 -4.72 5.15
C ARG A 50 -1.69 -4.65 5.24
N VAL A 51 -1.16 -3.44 5.34
CA VAL A 51 0.25 -3.17 5.65
C VAL A 51 0.28 -2.45 6.99
N LYS A 52 0.78 -3.11 8.04
CA LYS A 52 0.73 -2.58 9.41
C LYS A 52 2.12 -2.37 9.96
N GLY A 53 2.36 -1.22 10.61
CA GLY A 53 3.59 -0.91 11.32
C GLY A 53 3.78 -1.82 12.54
N ILE A 54 4.98 -2.37 12.69
CA ILE A 54 5.34 -3.26 13.81
C ILE A 54 6.71 -2.88 14.38
N LYS A 55 6.96 -3.20 15.65
CA LYS A 55 8.21 -2.84 16.32
C LYS A 55 9.38 -3.77 15.98
N GLU A 56 9.11 -5.07 15.86
CA GLU A 56 10.13 -6.10 15.65
C GLU A 56 9.68 -7.13 14.60
N GLY A 57 10.66 -7.75 13.93
CA GLY A 57 10.39 -8.71 12.85
C GLY A 57 9.87 -8.06 11.56
N GLY A 58 9.17 -8.84 10.73
CA GLY A 58 8.60 -8.36 9.47
C GLY A 58 9.58 -7.75 8.48
N ILE A 59 9.04 -6.94 7.57
CA ILE A 59 9.73 -6.48 6.36
C ILE A 59 10.07 -5.00 6.52
N LYS A 60 11.31 -4.63 6.20
CA LYS A 60 11.76 -3.24 6.27
C LYS A 60 11.19 -2.43 5.09
N ILE A 61 10.66 -1.25 5.38
CA ILE A 61 10.30 -0.24 4.38
C ILE A 61 11.59 0.47 3.94
N SER A 62 11.85 0.48 2.64
CA SER A 62 12.97 1.23 2.05
C SER A 62 12.40 2.42 1.28
N LYS A 63 12.48 3.62 1.88
CA LYS A 63 11.77 4.84 1.46
C LYS A 63 10.25 4.62 1.55
N ASN A 64 9.60 4.32 0.43
CA ASN A 64 8.18 4.01 0.35
C ASN A 64 7.91 2.62 -0.25
N LYS A 65 8.92 1.75 -0.27
CA LYS A 65 8.86 0.44 -0.95
C LYS A 65 9.03 -0.69 0.05
N ILE A 66 8.23 -1.74 -0.13
CA ILE A 66 8.32 -3.01 0.59
C ILE A 66 8.65 -4.09 -0.44
N GLY A 67 9.67 -4.89 -0.18
CA GLY A 67 9.99 -6.06 -1.02
C GLY A 67 8.88 -7.10 -0.92
N ALA A 68 8.27 -7.48 -2.04
CA ALA A 68 6.98 -8.17 -2.05
C ALA A 68 6.96 -9.49 -2.83
N GLN A 69 8.07 -9.93 -3.44
CA GLN A 69 8.07 -11.20 -4.19
C GLN A 69 7.65 -12.41 -3.34
N GLY A 70 8.17 -12.50 -2.10
CA GLY A 70 7.77 -13.55 -1.15
C GLY A 70 6.30 -13.41 -0.72
N ILE A 71 5.83 -12.18 -0.52
CA ILE A 71 4.45 -11.86 -0.13
C ILE A 71 3.47 -12.32 -1.21
N PHE A 72 3.73 -11.94 -2.46
CA PHE A 72 2.89 -12.30 -3.61
C PHE A 72 2.84 -13.81 -3.81
N LYS A 73 3.99 -14.49 -3.71
CA LYS A 73 4.05 -15.95 -3.79
C LYS A 73 3.26 -16.62 -2.65
N TYR A 74 3.41 -16.13 -1.41
CA TYR A 74 2.75 -16.68 -0.24
C TYR A 74 1.22 -16.54 -0.32
N PHE A 75 0.72 -15.37 -0.74
CA PHE A 75 -0.72 -15.13 -0.86
C PHE A 75 -1.33 -15.59 -2.19
N ASN A 76 -0.51 -16.04 -3.15
CA ASN A 76 -0.91 -16.30 -4.53
C ASN A 76 -1.56 -15.06 -5.20
N LEU A 77 -0.93 -13.90 -5.02
CA LEU A 77 -1.41 -12.59 -5.48
C LEU A 77 -0.63 -12.14 -6.73
N ASP A 78 -1.20 -12.27 -7.93
CA ASP A 78 -0.60 -11.77 -9.19
C ASP A 78 -1.18 -10.42 -9.68
N LYS A 79 -1.96 -9.75 -8.83
CA LYS A 79 -2.60 -8.47 -9.16
C LYS A 79 -1.57 -7.34 -9.17
N LYS A 80 -1.48 -6.65 -10.32
CA LYS A 80 -0.57 -5.51 -10.55
C LYS A 80 -1.40 -4.28 -10.87
N GLY A 81 -0.98 -3.13 -10.36
CA GLY A 81 -1.70 -1.88 -10.58
C GLY A 81 -1.54 -0.90 -9.43
N SER A 82 -2.26 0.21 -9.53
CA SER A 82 -2.38 1.18 -8.43
C SER A 82 -3.78 1.06 -7.84
N TYR A 83 -3.86 0.93 -6.53
CA TYR A 83 -5.09 0.65 -5.81
C TYR A 83 -5.37 1.75 -4.77
N PRO A 84 -6.64 2.09 -4.53
CA PRO A 84 -6.99 3.00 -3.45
C PRO A 84 -6.61 2.36 -2.11
N ALA A 85 -6.15 3.20 -1.20
CA ALA A 85 -5.74 2.77 0.12
C ALA A 85 -6.09 3.81 1.18
N GLU A 86 -6.33 3.34 2.40
CA GLU A 86 -6.68 4.17 3.54
C GLU A 86 -5.76 3.85 4.72
N TYR A 87 -5.33 4.88 5.44
CA TYR A 87 -4.56 4.72 6.67
C TYR A 87 -5.49 4.83 7.89
N ILE A 88 -5.43 3.85 8.77
CA ILE A 88 -6.16 3.80 10.03
C ILE A 88 -5.19 4.01 11.18
N GLU A 89 -5.19 5.22 11.73
CA GLU A 89 -4.22 5.63 12.77
C GLU A 89 -4.30 4.80 14.05
N LYS A 90 -5.51 4.38 14.44
CA LYS A 90 -5.73 3.54 15.63
C LYS A 90 -5.02 2.18 15.52
N GLU A 91 -4.87 1.68 14.30
CA GLU A 91 -4.26 0.39 14.01
C GLU A 91 -2.82 0.49 13.51
N ASP A 92 -2.33 1.71 13.24
CA ASP A 92 -1.07 1.97 12.52
C ASP A 92 -0.97 1.14 11.23
N ALA A 93 -2.05 1.14 10.45
CA ALA A 93 -2.21 0.22 9.32
C ALA A 93 -2.76 0.91 8.08
N ILE A 94 -2.22 0.54 6.92
CA ILE A 94 -2.70 0.91 5.60
C ILE A 94 -3.51 -0.26 5.03
N TYR A 95 -4.77 -0.01 4.69
CA TYR A 95 -5.66 -0.95 4.02
C TYR A 95 -5.74 -0.62 2.54
N VAL A 96 -5.51 -1.61 1.68
CA VAL A 96 -5.51 -1.47 0.23
C VAL A 96 -6.61 -2.33 -0.36
N GLN A 97 -7.51 -1.73 -1.14
CA GLN A 97 -8.58 -2.45 -1.83
C GLN A 97 -8.07 -2.93 -3.18
N ILE A 98 -7.78 -4.23 -3.31
CA ILE A 98 -7.21 -4.81 -4.54
C ILE A 98 -8.33 -5.22 -5.52
N GLU A 99 -9.43 -5.73 -4.99
CA GLU A 99 -10.62 -6.13 -5.77
C GLU A 99 -11.85 -5.46 -5.18
N ALA A 100 -12.78 -4.97 -5.98
CA ALA A 100 -14.09 -4.58 -5.44
C ALA A 100 -14.80 -5.89 -5.07
N GLY A 101 -15.21 -6.05 -3.82
CA GLY A 101 -16.14 -7.13 -3.48
C GLY A 101 -17.42 -6.94 -4.30
N GLU A 102 -17.87 -8.01 -4.95
CA GLU A 102 -19.18 -8.06 -5.63
C GLU A 102 -20.34 -7.86 -4.64
#